data_AF-A0A136ISV8-F1
#
_entry.id   AF-A0A136ISV8-F1
#
_cell.length_a   1.000
_cell.length_b   1.000
_cell.length_c   1.000
_cell.angle_alpha   90.00
_cell.angle_beta   90.00
_cell.angle_gamma   90.00
#
_symmetry.space_group_name_H-M   'P 1'
#
loop_
_entity.id
_entity.type
_entity.pdbx_description
1 polymer ?
#
loop_
_entity_poly.entity_id
_entity_poly.type
_entity_poly.pdbx_seq_one_letter_code
_entity_poly.pdbx_strand_id
1 'polypeptide(L)'
;MAGFSISFDAHRPSKSTSGEQKFGALVSLKAPQAGHNEWVAEQLEVSSGLSLNDDRSKKELDWAHGPVKITGYINTDTFELGLSPVIAGISTGNVYGDLRQNVELRINLATTQGTTRFYLKNGNELWISVDVKVNFGGNTVGDYKIISL
;
A
#
# COMPACT_ATOMS: atom_id res chain seq x y z
N MET A 1 -19.78 45.52 49.98
CA MET A 1 -20.93 45.44 49.05
C MET A 1 -20.38 45.46 47.63
N ALA A 2 -21.10 44.82 46.70
CA ALA A 2 -20.79 44.56 45.29
C ALA A 2 -19.94 43.30 45.03
N GLY A 3 -20.64 42.22 44.67
CA GLY A 3 -20.07 41.10 43.92
C GLY A 3 -20.07 41.43 42.42
N PHE A 4 -19.19 40.76 41.68
CA PHE A 4 -19.21 40.75 40.22
C PHE A 4 -18.99 39.31 39.74
N SER A 5 -19.99 38.81 39.01
CA SER A 5 -19.95 37.54 38.28
C SER A 5 -19.43 37.83 36.87
N ILE A 6 -18.53 37.00 36.36
CA ILE A 6 -18.11 37.03 34.96
C ILE A 6 -18.51 35.68 34.35
N SER A 7 -19.54 35.72 33.52
CA SER A 7 -19.95 34.64 32.63
C SER A 7 -19.04 34.64 31.41
N PHE A 8 -18.44 33.50 31.08
CA PHE A 8 -17.70 33.32 29.83
C PHE A 8 -18.65 32.72 28.79
N ASP A 9 -19.02 33.57 27.83
CA ASP A 9 -19.76 33.20 26.62
C ASP A 9 -18.80 32.48 25.67
N ALA A 10 -19.09 31.22 25.35
CA ALA A 10 -18.26 30.40 24.48
C ALA A 10 -18.65 30.63 23.02
N HIS A 11 -17.81 31.35 22.27
CA HIS A 11 -17.86 31.34 20.80
C HIS A 11 -16.48 31.33 20.13
N ARG A 12 -16.10 30.10 19.70
CA ARG A 12 -15.25 29.68 18.54
C ARG A 12 -13.73 29.97 18.57
N PRO A 13 -12.88 29.10 17.95
CA PRO A 13 -13.10 28.48 16.64
C PRO A 13 -12.86 26.96 16.51
N SER A 14 -13.11 26.52 15.29
CA SER A 14 -13.24 25.17 14.73
C SER A 14 -12.12 24.17 15.05
N LYS A 15 -12.54 22.90 15.16
CA LYS A 15 -11.75 21.67 15.01
C LYS A 15 -10.55 21.87 14.06
N SER A 16 -9.34 21.92 14.58
CA SER A 16 -8.21 21.32 13.86
C SER A 16 -8.19 19.85 14.23
N THR A 17 -8.81 19.02 13.40
CA THR A 17 -8.52 17.59 13.40
C THR A 17 -7.05 17.50 13.01
N SER A 18 -6.17 17.34 14.00
CA SER A 18 -4.77 16.97 13.78
C SER A 18 -4.82 15.61 13.08
N GLY A 19 -4.75 15.62 11.76
CA GLY A 19 -4.49 14.41 11.01
C GLY A 19 -3.17 13.87 11.52
N GLU A 20 -3.23 12.78 12.28
CA GLU A 20 -2.03 12.05 12.68
C GLU A 20 -1.30 11.67 11.41
N GLN A 21 -0.20 12.39 11.13
CA GLN A 21 0.60 12.17 9.95
C GLN A 21 1.38 10.89 10.20
N LYS A 22 0.94 9.77 9.62
CA LYS A 22 1.55 8.47 9.82
C LYS A 22 2.86 8.41 9.02
N PHE A 23 4.00 8.43 9.72
CA PHE A 23 5.34 8.46 9.12
C PHE A 23 5.96 7.08 8.82
N GLY A 24 5.22 5.97 8.92
CA GLY A 24 5.80 4.64 8.71
C GLY A 24 4.82 3.47 8.67
N ALA A 25 5.37 2.25 8.55
CA ALA A 25 4.62 1.01 8.58
C ALA A 25 3.92 0.82 9.94
N LEU A 26 2.74 0.20 9.92
CA LEU A 26 2.03 -0.16 11.15
C LEU A 26 2.78 -1.31 11.84
N VAL A 27 3.13 -1.14 13.12
CA VAL A 27 3.83 -2.14 13.92
C VAL A 27 3.10 -2.38 15.24
N SER A 28 3.12 -3.63 15.70
CA SER A 28 2.76 -4.04 17.04
C SER A 28 4.03 -4.12 17.89
N LEU A 29 3.98 -3.62 19.12
CA LEU A 29 5.11 -3.65 20.04
C LEU A 29 4.76 -4.52 21.25
N LYS A 30 5.52 -5.59 21.48
CA LYS A 30 5.37 -6.50 22.62
C LYS A 30 6.38 -6.13 23.70
N ALA A 31 5.90 -5.91 24.92
CA ALA A 31 6.73 -5.63 26.08
C ALA A 31 7.50 -6.89 26.54
N PRO A 32 8.70 -6.73 27.11
CA PRO A 32 9.47 -7.83 27.66
C PRO A 32 8.75 -8.54 28.82
N GLN A 33 9.08 -9.81 29.02
CA GLN A 33 8.71 -10.55 30.24
C GLN A 33 9.50 -10.04 31.46
N ALA A 34 8.97 -10.25 32.67
CA ALA A 34 9.62 -9.79 33.90
C ALA A 34 11.06 -10.36 34.02
N GLY A 35 12.04 -9.48 34.20
CA GLY A 35 13.47 -9.83 34.25
C GLY A 35 14.20 -9.73 32.90
N HIS A 36 13.49 -9.40 31.81
CA HIS A 36 14.06 -9.16 30.49
C HIS A 36 13.91 -7.70 30.07
N ASN A 37 14.74 -7.24 29.13
CA ASN A 37 14.75 -5.85 28.63
C ASN A 37 14.60 -5.73 27.10
N GLU A 38 14.23 -6.82 26.41
CA GLU A 38 14.08 -6.82 24.95
C GLU A 38 12.62 -6.55 24.56
N TRP A 39 12.43 -5.54 23.69
CA TRP A 39 11.13 -5.20 23.12
C TRP A 39 11.04 -5.78 21.71
N VAL A 40 9.92 -6.42 21.38
CA VAL A 40 9.73 -7.01 20.06
C VAL A 40 8.76 -6.16 19.26
N ALA A 41 9.24 -5.57 18.17
CA ALA A 41 8.40 -4.90 17.19
C ALA A 41 8.08 -5.86 16.04
N GLU A 42 6.81 -6.11 15.79
CA GLU A 42 6.31 -6.92 14.67
C GLU A 42 5.52 -6.04 13.73
N GLN A 43 5.85 -6.07 12.45
CA GLN A 43 5.06 -5.34 11.46
C GLN A 43 3.68 -5.99 11.32
N LEU A 44 2.63 -5.16 11.40
CA LEU A 44 1.26 -5.61 11.19
C LEU A 44 0.93 -5.50 9.70
N GLU A 45 0.42 -6.59 9.13
CA GLU A 45 -0.15 -6.56 7.79
C GLU A 45 -1.44 -5.73 7.80
N VAL A 46 -1.48 -4.68 6.97
CA VAL A 46 -2.74 -4.02 6.64
C VAL A 46 -3.36 -4.80 5.49
N SER A 47 -4.23 -5.76 5.84
CA SER A 47 -5.00 -6.51 4.86
C SER A 47 -5.98 -5.57 4.16
N SER A 48 -5.62 -5.18 2.94
CA SER A 48 -6.54 -4.53 2.01
C SER A 48 -7.10 -5.60 1.08
N GLY A 49 -7.89 -6.51 1.67
CA GLY A 49 -8.54 -7.58 0.91
C GLY A 49 -9.47 -6.98 -0.14
N LEU A 50 -9.06 -7.04 -1.40
CA LEU A 50 -9.97 -6.80 -2.51
C LEU A 50 -11.04 -7.88 -2.47
N SER A 51 -12.32 -7.49 -2.39
CA SER A 51 -13.39 -8.49 -2.44
C SER A 51 -13.46 -9.07 -3.86
N LEU A 52 -13.15 -10.36 -3.96
CA LEU A 52 -13.43 -11.15 -5.14
C LEU A 52 -14.88 -11.62 -4.98
N ASN A 53 -15.81 -10.91 -5.60
CA ASN A 53 -17.09 -11.54 -5.92
C ASN A 53 -16.78 -12.72 -6.86
N ASP A 54 -17.52 -13.83 -6.74
CA ASP A 54 -17.39 -15.06 -7.53
C ASP A 54 -17.72 -14.82 -9.01
N ASP A 55 -16.84 -14.07 -9.66
CA ASP A 55 -16.90 -13.67 -11.04
C ASP A 55 -15.81 -14.45 -11.77
N ARG A 56 -16.22 -15.43 -12.57
CA ARG A 56 -15.32 -16.32 -13.32
C ARG A 56 -14.37 -15.57 -14.26
N SER A 57 -14.68 -14.31 -14.58
CA SER A 57 -13.80 -13.43 -15.37
C SER A 57 -12.61 -12.91 -14.57
N LYS A 58 -12.61 -13.00 -13.23
CA LYS A 58 -11.50 -12.54 -12.38
C LYS A 58 -10.46 -13.64 -12.20
N LYS A 59 -9.26 -13.40 -12.71
CA LYS A 59 -8.07 -14.19 -12.39
C LYS A 59 -7.31 -13.54 -11.23
N GLU A 60 -7.07 -14.32 -10.19
CA GLU A 60 -6.24 -13.89 -9.06
C GLU A 60 -4.79 -13.71 -9.49
N LEU A 61 -4.15 -12.73 -8.85
CA LEU A 61 -2.73 -12.42 -9.01
C LEU A 61 -2.06 -12.57 -7.64
N ASP A 62 -1.02 -13.38 -7.58
CA ASP A 62 -0.05 -13.40 -6.48
C ASP A 62 1.35 -13.51 -7.09
N TRP A 63 2.08 -12.40 -7.04
CA TRP A 63 3.38 -12.28 -7.66
C TRP A 63 4.33 -11.52 -6.75
N ALA A 64 5.57 -11.99 -6.66
CA ALA A 64 6.61 -11.31 -5.90
C ALA A 64 7.97 -11.43 -6.58
N HIS A 65 8.72 -10.33 -6.59
CA HIS A 65 10.12 -10.30 -7.01
C HIS A 65 10.86 -9.15 -6.32
N GLY A 66 12.01 -9.45 -5.71
CA GLY A 66 12.79 -8.45 -4.98
C GLY A 66 11.94 -7.75 -3.90
N PRO A 67 11.97 -6.41 -3.83
CA PRO A 67 11.20 -5.67 -2.82
C PRO A 67 9.72 -5.52 -3.17
N VAL A 68 9.23 -6.07 -4.28
CA VAL A 68 7.85 -5.87 -4.75
C VAL A 68 7.05 -7.15 -4.59
N LYS A 69 5.93 -7.07 -3.88
CA LYS A 69 4.88 -8.10 -3.85
C LYS A 69 3.56 -7.48 -4.31
N ILE A 70 2.88 -8.14 -5.21
CA ILE A 70 1.60 -7.73 -5.78
C ILE A 70 0.61 -8.87 -5.57
N THR A 71 -0.47 -8.59 -4.85
CA THR A 71 -1.67 -9.44 -4.86
C THR A 71 -2.82 -8.71 -5.53
N GLY A 72 -3.85 -9.42 -5.96
CA GLY A 72 -5.06 -8.80 -6.51
C GLY A 72 -5.73 -9.64 -7.57
N TYR A 73 -6.31 -8.99 -8.57
CA TYR A 73 -6.96 -9.65 -9.69
C TYR A 73 -6.89 -8.83 -10.98
N ILE A 74 -7.13 -9.54 -12.08
CA ILE A 74 -7.49 -8.98 -13.38
C ILE A 74 -8.81 -9.58 -13.84
N ASN A 75 -9.74 -8.72 -14.29
CA ASN A 75 -10.91 -9.16 -15.04
C ASN A 75 -10.51 -9.38 -16.51
N THR A 76 -10.59 -10.61 -17.01
CA THR A 76 -10.16 -10.97 -18.37
C THR A 76 -11.09 -10.46 -19.47
N ASP A 77 -12.33 -10.10 -19.13
CA ASP A 77 -13.30 -9.58 -20.10
C ASP A 77 -13.14 -8.06 -20.26
N THR A 78 -12.90 -7.35 -19.16
CA THR A 78 -12.80 -5.88 -19.15
C THR A 78 -11.37 -5.35 -19.14
N PHE A 79 -10.37 -6.19 -18.82
CA PHE A 79 -8.98 -5.82 -18.53
C PHE A 79 -8.82 -4.89 -17.31
N GLU A 80 -9.84 -4.80 -16.45
CA GLU A 80 -9.76 -4.06 -15.21
C GLU A 80 -8.91 -4.80 -14.18
N LEU A 81 -8.04 -4.05 -13.51
CA LEU A 81 -7.15 -4.49 -12.46
C LEU A 81 -7.61 -3.95 -11.11
N GLY A 82 -7.54 -4.80 -10.09
CA GLY A 82 -7.46 -4.37 -8.70
C GLY A 82 -6.22 -5.00 -8.09
N LEU A 83 -5.28 -4.18 -7.63
CA LEU A 83 -3.99 -4.61 -7.10
C LEU A 83 -3.81 -4.09 -5.66
N SER A 84 -3.11 -4.86 -4.84
CA SER A 84 -2.71 -4.50 -3.47
C SER A 84 -1.18 -4.61 -3.36
N PRO A 85 -0.42 -3.59 -3.83
CA PRO A 85 1.03 -3.65 -3.82
C PRO A 85 1.61 -3.50 -2.42
N VAL A 86 2.65 -4.27 -2.14
CA VAL A 86 3.53 -4.17 -0.98
C VAL A 86 4.94 -3.93 -1.48
N ILE A 87 5.52 -2.80 -1.11
CA ILE A 87 6.84 -2.35 -1.56
C ILE A 87 7.77 -2.26 -0.35
N ALA A 88 8.85 -3.03 -0.36
CA ALA A 88 9.80 -3.17 0.76
C ALA A 88 9.08 -3.44 2.10
N GLY A 89 8.06 -4.32 2.06
CA GLY A 89 7.22 -4.65 3.21
C GLY A 89 6.11 -3.63 3.51
N ILE A 90 6.08 -2.47 2.87
CA ILE A 90 5.08 -1.42 3.14
C ILE A 90 3.90 -1.56 2.17
N SER A 91 2.70 -1.77 2.72
CA SER A 91 1.47 -1.73 1.91
C SER A 91 1.22 -0.32 1.39
N THR A 92 1.02 -0.17 0.08
CA THR A 92 0.77 1.13 -0.57
C THR A 92 -0.72 1.45 -0.74
N GLY A 93 -1.60 0.59 -0.19
CA GLY A 93 -3.04 0.62 -0.46
C GLY A 93 -3.40 -0.03 -1.80
N ASN A 94 -4.67 0.03 -2.17
CA ASN A 94 -5.16 -0.58 -3.40
C ASN A 94 -5.00 0.35 -4.61
N VAL A 95 -4.58 -0.23 -5.73
CA VAL A 95 -4.47 0.42 -7.04
C VAL A 95 -5.49 -0.22 -7.97
N TYR A 96 -6.27 0.61 -8.68
CA TYR A 96 -7.23 0.15 -9.68
C TYR A 96 -6.93 0.81 -11.01
N GLY A 97 -7.20 0.12 -12.11
CA GLY A 97 -7.02 0.69 -13.44
C GLY A 97 -7.36 -0.28 -14.56
N ASP A 98 -7.21 0.18 -15.79
CA ASP A 98 -7.44 -0.61 -17.00
C ASP A 98 -6.09 -0.95 -17.64
N LEU A 99 -5.78 -2.25 -17.75
CA LEU A 99 -4.50 -2.71 -18.30
C LEU A 99 -4.28 -2.25 -19.75
N ARG A 100 -5.33 -1.95 -20.52
CA ARG A 100 -5.23 -1.44 -21.90
C ARG A 100 -4.56 -0.07 -21.97
N GLN A 101 -4.59 0.69 -20.88
CA GLN A 101 -3.93 2.01 -20.78
C GLN A 101 -2.62 1.95 -19.99
N ASN A 102 -2.20 0.76 -19.59
CA ASN A 102 -1.22 0.51 -18.53
C ASN A 102 -1.71 1.03 -17.17
N VAL A 103 -1.11 0.52 -16.10
CA VAL A 103 -1.32 1.01 -14.74
C VAL A 103 0.03 1.26 -14.10
N GLU A 104 0.27 2.46 -13.59
CA GLU A 104 1.56 2.84 -13.02
C GLU A 104 1.44 3.23 -11.55
N LEU A 105 2.34 2.71 -10.73
CA LEU A 105 2.54 3.13 -9.35
C LEU A 105 3.89 3.82 -9.23
N ARG A 106 3.87 5.12 -8.95
CA ARG A 106 5.07 5.86 -8.56
C ARG A 106 5.32 5.70 -7.07
N ILE A 107 6.51 5.23 -6.73
CA ILE A 107 6.94 4.96 -5.36
C ILE A 107 7.80 6.12 -4.88
N ASN A 108 7.36 6.77 -3.81
CA ASN A 108 8.11 7.83 -3.13
C ASN A 108 7.96 7.67 -1.62
N LEU A 109 8.70 6.71 -1.07
CA LEU A 109 8.74 6.40 0.36
C LEU A 109 10.09 6.83 0.95
N ALA A 110 10.17 6.94 2.27
CA ALA A 110 11.39 7.40 2.95
C ALA A 110 12.64 6.56 2.61
N THR A 111 12.47 5.26 2.43
CA THR A 111 13.57 4.30 2.18
C THR A 111 13.58 3.73 0.77
N THR A 112 12.53 3.98 -0.03
CA THR A 112 12.32 3.32 -1.33
C THR A 112 11.73 4.30 -2.33
N GLN A 113 12.32 4.35 -3.52
CA GLN A 113 11.87 5.21 -4.62
C GLN A 113 11.84 4.42 -5.92
N GLY A 114 10.99 4.83 -6.86
CA GLY A 114 10.96 4.24 -8.19
C GLY A 114 9.56 4.20 -8.78
N THR A 115 9.35 3.21 -9.65
CA THR A 115 8.10 3.02 -10.38
C THR A 115 7.88 1.55 -10.66
N THR A 116 6.62 1.13 -10.59
CA THR A 116 6.18 -0.12 -11.22
C THR A 116 5.11 0.20 -12.26
N ARG A 117 5.16 -0.49 -13.40
CA ARG A 117 4.18 -0.36 -14.49
C ARG A 117 3.63 -1.73 -14.85
N PHE A 118 2.32 -1.89 -14.80
CA PHE A 118 1.60 -3.04 -15.31
C PHE A 118 1.15 -2.76 -16.73
N TYR A 119 1.40 -3.68 -17.64
CA TYR A 119 1.08 -3.50 -19.05
C TYR A 119 0.75 -4.83 -19.73
N LEU A 120 -0.04 -4.74 -20.81
CA LEU A 120 -0.34 -5.87 -21.68
C LEU A 120 0.78 -6.06 -22.69
N LYS A 121 1.31 -7.27 -22.79
CA LYS A 121 2.25 -7.69 -23.84
C LYS A 121 1.64 -8.81 -24.66
N ASN A 122 1.97 -8.87 -25.95
CA ASN A 122 1.51 -9.92 -26.86
C ASN A 122 -0.03 -10.06 -26.96
N GLY A 123 -0.80 -9.05 -26.53
CA GLY A 123 -2.25 -9.04 -26.56
C GLY A 123 -2.95 -9.88 -25.48
N ASN A 124 -2.23 -10.75 -24.76
CA ASN A 124 -2.82 -11.64 -23.76
C ASN A 124 -1.90 -11.93 -22.57
N GLU A 125 -0.81 -11.18 -22.37
CA GLU A 125 0.08 -11.40 -21.22
C GLU A 125 0.10 -10.17 -20.33
N LEU A 126 -0.15 -10.36 -19.04
CA LEU A 126 0.08 -9.32 -18.04
C LEU A 126 1.55 -9.35 -17.62
N TRP A 127 2.22 -8.21 -17.79
CA TRP A 127 3.61 -7.99 -17.41
C TRP A 127 3.72 -6.85 -16.40
N ILE A 128 4.79 -6.88 -15.61
CA ILE A 128 5.21 -5.80 -14.72
C ILE A 128 6.62 -5.36 -15.09
N SER A 129 6.77 -4.06 -15.32
CA SER A 129 8.05 -3.37 -15.33
C SER A 129 8.34 -2.87 -13.93
N VAL A 130 9.51 -3.18 -13.40
CA VAL A 130 9.97 -2.76 -12.08
C VAL A 130 11.22 -1.92 -12.28
N ASP A 131 11.25 -0.72 -11.71
CA ASP A 131 12.44 0.09 -11.50
C ASP A 131 12.35 0.66 -10.08
N VAL A 132 12.87 -0.07 -9.10
CA VAL A 132 12.69 0.23 -7.68
C VAL A 132 14.04 0.16 -6.96
N LYS A 133 14.41 1.28 -6.35
CA LYS A 133 15.63 1.44 -5.55
C LYS A 133 15.28 1.51 -4.07
N VAL A 134 15.92 0.62 -3.30
CA VAL A 134 15.86 0.62 -1.83
C VAL A 134 17.20 1.12 -1.30
N ASN A 135 17.19 2.16 -0.46
CA ASN A 135 18.41 2.84 0.01
C ASN A 135 19.44 1.91 0.65
N PHE A 136 18.98 0.82 1.28
CA PHE A 136 19.83 -0.17 1.95
C PHE A 136 19.82 -1.55 1.29
N GLY A 137 19.06 -1.73 0.20
CA GLY A 137 18.77 -3.04 -0.40
C GLY A 137 19.17 -3.18 -1.87
N GLY A 138 19.74 -2.13 -2.47
CA GLY A 138 20.13 -2.12 -3.88
C GLY A 138 18.99 -1.69 -4.80
N ASN A 139 19.12 -2.02 -6.09
CA ASN A 139 18.18 -1.66 -7.14
C ASN A 139 17.59 -2.91 -7.79
N THR A 140 16.29 -2.92 -8.07
CA THR A 140 15.60 -3.96 -8.83
C THR A 140 15.06 -3.33 -10.10
N VAL A 141 15.59 -3.77 -11.24
CA VAL A 141 15.18 -3.29 -12.57
C VAL A 141 14.90 -4.48 -13.48
N GLY A 142 13.75 -4.49 -14.14
CA GLY A 142 13.44 -5.49 -15.15
C GLY A 142 11.96 -5.58 -15.51
N ASP A 143 11.68 -6.36 -16.54
CA ASP A 143 10.32 -6.70 -16.97
C ASP A 143 10.06 -8.17 -16.73
N TYR A 144 8.93 -8.46 -16.07
CA TYR A 144 8.57 -9.82 -15.65
C TYR A 144 7.15 -10.14 -16.10
N LYS A 145 6.99 -11.32 -16.69
CA LYS A 145 5.66 -11.86 -16.95
C LYS A 145 5.03 -12.27 -15.62
N ILE A 146 3.80 -11.81 -15.37
CA ILE A 146 3.00 -12.26 -14.23
C ILE A 146 2.17 -13.48 -14.65
N ILE A 147 1.38 -13.36 -15.71
CA ILE A 147 0.45 -14.42 -16.14
C ILE A 147 0.08 -14.30 -17.63
N SER A 148 -0.38 -15.41 -18.22
CA SER A 148 -1.13 -15.41 -19.49
C SER A 148 -2.64 -15.34 -19.21
N LEU A 149 -3.32 -14.38 -19.83
CA LEU A 149 -4.75 -14.13 -19.73
C LEU A 149 -5.55 -15.03 -20.65
#